data_AF-A0A365YZJ9-F1
#
_entry.id   AF-A0A365YZJ9-F1
#
_cell.length_a   1.000
_cell.length_b   1.000
_cell.length_c   1.000
_cell.angle_alpha   90.00
_cell.angle_beta   90.00
_cell.angle_gamma   90.00
#
_symmetry.space_group_name_H-M   'P 1'
#
loop_
_entity.id
_entity.type
_entity.pdbx_description
1 polymer ?
#
loop_
_entity_poly.entity_id
_entity_poly.type
_entity_poly.pdbx_seq_one_letter_code
_entity_poly.pdbx_strand_id
1 'polypeptide(L)'
;MVGGMGIGLAVGGLVMLADVLFPQGSLDRLLRPPFPVMSRPALQSDPAADMSAFAARDMAALNGFGWTDPAHGIGHIPIEQAMEQVAREGIPDWPAKEGTGP
;
A
#
# COMPACT_ATOMS: atom_id res chain seq x y z
N MET A 1 46.21 33.59 -20.10
CA MET A 1 44.86 33.71 -20.70
C MET A 1 44.42 32.44 -21.46
N VAL A 2 44.92 31.24 -21.15
CA VAL A 2 44.56 30.01 -21.90
C VAL A 2 43.62 29.07 -21.11
N GLY A 3 43.69 29.07 -19.77
CA GLY A 3 42.86 28.19 -18.92
C GLY A 3 41.36 28.50 -18.94
N GLY A 4 40.96 29.77 -19.10
CA GLY A 4 39.54 30.16 -19.11
C GLY A 4 38.78 29.71 -20.35
N MET A 5 39.47 29.62 -21.49
CA MET A 5 38.85 29.24 -22.78
C MET A 5 38.59 27.74 -22.86
N GLY A 6 39.46 26.90 -22.30
CA GLY A 6 39.23 25.46 -22.19
C GLY A 6 38.03 25.12 -21.31
N ILE A 7 37.86 25.82 -20.19
CA ILE A 7 36.70 25.64 -19.29
C ILE A 7 35.41 26.11 -19.98
N GLY A 8 35.45 27.25 -20.67
CA GLY A 8 34.30 27.76 -21.41
C GLY A 8 33.80 26.80 -22.49
N LEU A 9 34.72 26.17 -23.24
CA LEU A 9 34.37 25.18 -24.27
C LEU A 9 33.83 23.88 -23.65
N ALA A 10 34.40 23.42 -22.54
CA ALA A 10 33.92 22.22 -21.85
C ALA A 10 32.50 22.43 -21.28
N VAL A 11 32.26 23.58 -20.63
CA VAL A 11 30.94 23.91 -20.07
C VAL A 11 29.92 24.14 -21.18
N GLY A 12 30.27 24.91 -22.21
CA GLY A 12 29.39 25.13 -23.37
C GLY A 12 29.05 23.83 -24.11
N GLY A 13 30.04 22.96 -24.30
CA GLY A 13 29.85 21.64 -24.91
C GLY A 13 28.97 20.72 -24.06
N LEU A 14 29.15 20.71 -22.73
CA LEU A 14 28.30 19.95 -21.81
C LEU A 14 26.85 20.44 -21.86
N VAL A 15 26.63 21.76 -21.89
CA VAL A 15 25.29 22.35 -21.99
C VAL A 15 24.64 22.01 -23.33
N MET A 16 25.38 22.14 -24.43
CA MET A 16 24.89 21.78 -25.77
C MET A 16 24.57 20.28 -25.88
N LEU A 17 25.43 19.42 -25.33
CA LEU A 17 25.21 17.98 -25.30
C LEU A 17 23.97 17.63 -24.45
N ALA A 18 23.81 18.26 -23.30
CA ALA A 18 22.65 18.06 -22.43
C ALA A 18 21.34 18.47 -23.13
N ASP A 19 21.33 19.57 -23.89
CA ASP A 19 20.15 20.03 -24.62
C ASP A 19 19.75 19.06 -25.76
N VAL A 20 20.72 18.49 -26.46
CA VAL A 20 20.49 17.49 -27.52
C VAL A 20 20.03 16.15 -26.95
N LEU A 21 20.62 15.69 -25.85
CA LEU A 21 20.27 14.40 -25.24
C LEU A 21 18.94 14.46 -24.47
N PHE A 22 18.63 15.62 -23.87
CA PHE A 22 17.46 15.84 -23.03
C PHE A 22 16.67 17.06 -23.51
N PRO A 23 15.98 16.99 -24.68
CA PRO A 23 15.17 18.09 -25.18
C PRO A 23 14.11 18.47 -24.14
N GLN A 24 14.37 19.55 -23.40
CA GLN A 24 13.60 19.99 -22.23
C GLN A 24 12.13 20.26 -22.57
N GLY A 25 11.81 20.56 -23.83
CA GLY A 25 10.43 20.78 -24.31
C GLY A 25 9.56 19.52 -24.45
N SER A 26 10.08 18.33 -24.15
CA SER A 26 9.29 17.09 -24.18
C SER A 26 8.32 16.95 -23.00
N LEU A 27 8.68 17.46 -21.81
CA LEU A 27 7.81 17.42 -20.63
C LEU A 27 6.63 18.39 -20.74
N ASP A 28 6.85 19.58 -21.27
CA ASP A 28 5.78 20.58 -21.48
C ASP A 28 4.74 20.12 -22.50
N ARG A 29 5.14 19.26 -23.45
CA ARG A 29 4.23 18.65 -24.43
C ARG A 29 3.27 17.65 -23.78
N LEU A 30 3.67 16.99 -22.69
CA LEU A 30 2.83 16.07 -21.92
C LEU A 30 1.86 16.80 -20.98
N LEU A 31 2.21 18.01 -20.54
CA LEU A 31 1.40 18.84 -19.66
C LEU A 31 0.55 19.87 -20.41
N ARG A 32 0.34 19.69 -21.71
CA ARG A 32 -0.41 20.65 -22.52
C ARG A 32 -1.90 20.59 -22.14
N PRO A 33 -2.49 21.69 -21.62
CA PRO A 33 -3.91 21.73 -21.31
C PRO A 33 -4.77 21.56 -22.57
N PRO A 34 -6.04 21.15 -22.44
CA PRO A 34 -6.78 21.06 -21.17
C PRO A 34 -6.54 19.74 -20.44
N PHE A 35 -6.20 19.82 -19.16
CA PHE A 35 -6.27 18.65 -18.27
C PHE A 35 -7.73 18.18 -18.19
N PRO A 36 -7.99 16.87 -18.10
CA PRO A 36 -9.34 16.38 -17.84
C PRO A 36 -9.84 16.98 -16.53
N VAL A 37 -11.05 17.55 -16.55
CA VAL A 37 -11.73 18.01 -15.33
C VAL A 37 -12.16 16.77 -14.56
N MET A 38 -11.30 16.32 -13.64
CA MET A 38 -11.64 15.23 -12.75
C MET A 38 -12.74 15.73 -11.80
N SER A 39 -13.83 14.98 -11.68
CA SER A 39 -14.81 15.21 -10.62
C SER A 39 -14.08 15.23 -9.29
N ARG A 40 -14.39 16.22 -8.43
CA ARG A 40 -13.84 16.26 -7.08
C ARG A 40 -14.06 14.89 -6.42
N PRO A 41 -13.07 14.31 -5.72
CA PRO A 41 -13.28 13.08 -4.97
C PRO A 41 -14.54 13.21 -4.13
N ALA A 42 -15.47 12.25 -4.30
CA ALA A 42 -16.70 12.26 -3.52
C ALA A 42 -16.32 12.08 -2.05
N LEU A 43 -16.80 12.98 -1.19
CA LEU A 43 -16.66 12.82 0.24
C LEU A 43 -17.66 11.77 0.71
N GLN A 44 -17.22 10.90 1.61
CA GLN A 44 -18.10 10.00 2.33
C GLN A 44 -19.15 10.83 3.09
N SER A 45 -20.43 10.50 2.90
CA SER A 45 -21.55 11.31 3.39
C SER A 45 -21.68 11.27 4.92
N ASP A 46 -21.45 10.12 5.53
CA ASP A 46 -21.47 9.93 6.98
C ASP A 46 -20.41 8.91 7.41
N PRO A 47 -19.16 9.36 7.64
CA PRO A 47 -18.08 8.47 8.07
C PRO A 47 -18.35 7.75 9.39
N ALA A 48 -19.13 8.34 10.30
CA ALA A 48 -19.39 7.77 11.62
C ALA A 48 -20.38 6.61 11.52
N ALA A 49 -21.48 6.79 10.78
CA ALA A 49 -22.45 5.73 10.54
C ALA A 49 -21.80 4.55 9.79
N ASP A 50 -21.01 4.83 8.76
CA ASP A 50 -20.34 3.80 7.98
C ASP A 50 -19.33 3.00 8.83
N MET A 51 -18.54 3.68 9.67
CA MET A 51 -17.63 3.00 10.60
C MET A 51 -18.37 2.14 11.62
N SER A 52 -19.51 2.60 12.12
CA SER A 52 -20.33 1.82 13.05
C SER A 52 -20.91 0.56 12.40
N ALA A 53 -21.37 0.68 11.15
CA ALA A 53 -21.89 -0.44 10.38
C ALA A 53 -20.80 -1.45 10.04
N PHE A 54 -19.59 -0.97 9.71
CA PHE A 54 -18.42 -1.81 9.49
C PHE A 54 -18.07 -2.60 10.76
N ALA A 55 -17.91 -1.91 11.89
CA ALA A 55 -17.59 -2.56 13.17
C ALA A 55 -18.64 -3.60 13.58
N ALA A 56 -19.93 -3.31 13.38
CA ALA A 56 -21.01 -4.25 13.70
C ALA A 56 -20.94 -5.53 12.86
N ARG A 57 -20.59 -5.43 11.57
CA ARG A 57 -20.44 -6.60 10.68
C ARG A 57 -19.24 -7.45 11.10
N ASP A 58 -18.11 -6.81 11.39
CA ASP A 58 -16.89 -7.50 11.83
C ASP A 58 -17.13 -8.23 13.15
N MET A 59 -17.79 -7.58 14.11
CA MET A 59 -18.15 -8.20 15.38
C MET A 59 -19.13 -9.37 15.18
N ALA A 60 -20.10 -9.25 14.29
CA ALA A 60 -21.01 -10.35 14.00
C ALA A 60 -20.30 -11.57 13.41
N ALA A 61 -19.30 -11.36 12.55
CA ALA A 61 -18.50 -12.45 11.99
C ALA A 61 -17.59 -13.10 13.05
N LEU A 62 -16.91 -12.30 13.88
CA LEU A 62 -16.00 -12.81 14.90
C LEU A 62 -16.70 -13.59 16.03
N ASN A 63 -17.91 -13.17 16.40
CA ASN A 63 -18.69 -13.79 17.47
C ASN A 63 -19.68 -14.85 16.95
N GLY A 64 -19.61 -15.19 15.66
CA GLY A 64 -20.57 -16.06 14.98
C GLY A 64 -19.93 -17.33 14.43
N PHE A 65 -20.80 -18.25 14.01
CA PHE A 65 -20.40 -19.35 13.14
C PHE A 65 -20.62 -18.92 11.69
N GLY A 66 -19.74 -19.38 10.79
CA GLY A 66 -19.92 -19.15 9.37
C GLY A 66 -18.96 -19.93 8.51
N TRP A 67 -19.12 -19.78 7.21
CA TRP A 67 -18.25 -20.42 6.23
C TRP A 67 -17.11 -19.49 5.82
N THR A 68 -15.89 -20.02 5.82
CA THR A 68 -14.71 -19.34 5.25
C THR A 68 -14.52 -19.79 3.81
N ASP A 69 -14.67 -21.10 3.55
CA ASP A 69 -14.70 -21.70 2.22
C ASP A 69 -15.76 -22.82 2.18
N PRO A 70 -16.99 -22.52 1.73
CA PRO A 70 -18.05 -23.51 1.61
C PRO A 70 -17.71 -24.65 0.64
N ALA A 71 -16.91 -24.39 -0.40
CA ALA A 71 -16.62 -25.38 -1.44
C ALA A 71 -15.70 -26.50 -0.91
N HIS A 72 -14.82 -26.16 0.02
CA HIS A 72 -13.90 -27.11 0.67
C HIS A 72 -14.38 -27.53 2.08
N GLY A 73 -15.56 -27.08 2.51
CA GLY A 73 -16.10 -27.42 3.82
C GLY A 73 -15.35 -26.78 4.99
N ILE A 74 -14.73 -25.61 4.79
CA ILE A 74 -13.97 -24.89 5.83
C ILE A 74 -14.86 -23.81 6.44
N GLY A 75 -15.22 -23.98 7.72
CA GLY A 75 -15.94 -22.99 8.51
C GLY A 75 -15.06 -22.30 9.56
N HIS A 76 -15.54 -21.17 10.07
CA HIS A 76 -15.02 -20.55 11.29
C HIS A 76 -16.02 -20.75 12.44
N ILE A 77 -15.48 -20.76 13.65
CA ILE A 77 -16.22 -20.77 14.91
C ILE A 77 -16.05 -19.42 15.61
N PRO A 78 -16.91 -19.08 16.60
CA PRO A 78 -16.73 -17.87 17.40
C PRO A 78 -15.35 -17.79 18.02
N ILE A 79 -14.74 -16.60 18.01
CA ILE A 79 -13.35 -16.40 18.43
C ILE A 79 -13.12 -16.81 19.88
N GLU A 80 -14.07 -16.60 20.78
CA GLU A 80 -14.00 -17.04 22.17
C GLU A 80 -13.85 -18.56 22.26
N GLN A 81 -14.63 -19.32 21.49
CA GLN A 81 -14.56 -20.78 21.48
C GLN A 81 -13.24 -21.27 20.87
N ALA A 82 -12.76 -20.60 19.81
CA ALA A 82 -11.46 -20.89 19.22
C ALA A 82 -10.33 -20.67 20.23
N MET A 83 -10.35 -19.53 20.94
CA MET A 83 -9.37 -19.22 21.98
C MET A 83 -9.41 -20.25 23.12
N GLU A 84 -10.60 -20.63 23.58
CA GLU A 84 -10.76 -21.66 24.61
C GLU A 84 -10.22 -23.02 24.16
N GLN A 85 -10.51 -23.41 22.91
CA GLN A 85 -10.02 -24.67 22.36
C GLN A 85 -8.49 -24.68 22.29
N VAL A 86 -7.89 -23.60 21.77
CA VAL A 86 -6.44 -23.41 21.73
C VAL A 86 -5.83 -23.44 23.14
N ALA A 87 -6.48 -22.81 24.12
CA ALA A 87 -6.00 -22.81 25.49
C ALA A 87 -6.03 -24.21 26.13
N ARG A 88 -7.00 -25.05 25.77
CA ARG A 88 -7.13 -26.43 26.28
C ARG A 88 -6.20 -27.42 25.56
N GLU A 89 -6.13 -27.34 24.24
CA GLU A 89 -5.51 -28.36 23.39
C GLU A 89 -4.09 -27.97 22.96
N GLY A 90 -3.73 -26.68 23.08
CA GLY A 90 -2.54 -26.12 22.46
C GLY A 90 -2.71 -26.02 20.95
N ILE A 91 -1.67 -25.52 20.27
CA ILE A 91 -1.60 -25.52 18.81
C ILE A 91 -0.60 -26.61 18.41
N PRO A 92 -1.01 -27.62 17.64
CA PRO A 92 -0.09 -28.63 17.11
C PRO A 92 1.04 -27.97 16.35
N ASP A 93 2.27 -28.49 16.52
CA ASP A 93 3.48 -27.98 15.86
C ASP A 93 3.78 -26.49 16.12
N TRP A 94 3.25 -25.92 17.22
CA TRP A 94 3.60 -24.56 17.62
C TRP A 94 5.10 -24.46 17.90
N PRO A 95 5.83 -23.52 17.27
CA PRO A 95 7.27 -23.42 17.45
C PRO A 95 7.58 -23.18 18.94
N ALA A 96 8.23 -24.17 19.56
CA ALA A 96 8.79 -23.98 20.88
C ALA A 96 9.81 -22.84 20.78
N LYS A 97 9.76 -21.91 21.73
CA LYS A 97 10.79 -20.89 21.85
C LYS A 97 12.10 -21.64 22.10
N GLU A 98 12.99 -21.72 21.11
CA GLU A 98 14.33 -22.26 21.32
C GLU A 98 14.96 -21.45 22.46
N GLY A 99 15.13 -22.09 23.61
CA GLY A 99 15.62 -21.48 24.82
C GLY A 99 17.09 -21.15 24.67
N THR A 100 17.42 -20.01 24.10
CA THR A 100 18.66 -19.30 24.40
C THR A 100 18.33 -18.24 25.45
N GLY A 101 18.17 -18.70 26.69
CA GLY A 101 18.39 -17.83 27.84
C GLY A 101 19.89 -17.50 27.96
N PRO A 102 20.25 -16.37 28.61
CA PRO A 102 21.63 -15.91 28.71
C PRO A 102 22.57 -16.94 29.38
#